data_AF-A0A848L983-F1
#
_entry.id   AF-A0A848L983-F1
#
_cell.length_a   1.000
_cell.length_b   1.000
_cell.length_c   1.000
_cell.angle_alpha   90.00
_cell.angle_beta   90.00
_cell.angle_gamma   90.00
#
_symmetry.space_group_name_H-M   'P 1'
#
loop_
_entity.id
_entity.type
_entity.pdbx_description
1 polymer ?
#
loop_
_entity_poly.entity_id
_entity_poly.type
_entity_poly.pdbx_seq_one_letter_code
_entity_poly.pdbx_strand_id
1 'polypeptide(L)'
;MGDWNTLHVFDDRRFHEETVPRLRGEKAGLEEHHARFLKTSMPRCDIGVDEMIPVFRQFSADFTRHPGYDALLEQDRHATFERIHPREFYIRRFFEFVLFSECANFFPYFKMGYRLFHGAVGVKEGDTAMSDLVLHLSHGGDNNPWRWDGDGIRSWLSAREVKALNDSGSIVPRKEEDADYVQDFLRFLDVVTKNNLGLLSAANINSDPFKNRAPPVRDEDLWKGVEIERLIREE
;
A
#
# COMPACT_ATOMS: atom_id res chain seq x y z
N MET A 1 -6.77 -20.91 -2.29
CA MET A 1 -6.79 -19.87 -3.35
C MET A 1 -5.70 -18.88 -2.99
N GLY A 2 -4.84 -18.50 -3.92
CA GLY A 2 -3.67 -17.67 -3.62
C GLY A 2 -4.04 -16.21 -3.38
N ASP A 3 -3.22 -15.50 -2.60
CA ASP A 3 -3.40 -14.07 -2.32
C ASP A 3 -3.51 -13.24 -3.61
N TRP A 4 -4.49 -12.35 -3.65
CA TRP A 4 -4.63 -11.34 -4.69
C TRP A 4 -3.75 -10.14 -4.35
N ASN A 5 -2.51 -10.16 -4.84
CA ASN A 5 -1.54 -9.09 -4.62
C ASN A 5 -1.66 -7.99 -5.67
N THR A 6 -1.70 -6.74 -5.22
CA THR A 6 -1.98 -5.57 -6.03
C THR A 6 -1.00 -4.46 -5.74
N LEU A 7 -0.69 -3.70 -6.78
CA LEU A 7 0.15 -2.52 -6.70
C LEU A 7 -0.63 -1.29 -7.16
N HIS A 8 -0.79 -0.34 -6.26
CA HIS A 8 -1.62 0.84 -6.43
C HIS A 8 -0.76 2.10 -6.55
N VAL A 9 -1.28 3.08 -7.29
CA VAL A 9 -0.73 4.44 -7.29
C VAL A 9 -1.03 5.10 -5.95
N PHE A 10 -0.04 5.81 -5.41
CA PHE A 10 -0.10 6.40 -4.08
C PHE A 10 0.46 7.82 -4.07
N ASP A 11 -0.32 8.79 -3.60
CA ASP A 11 0.15 10.15 -3.32
C ASP A 11 0.78 10.19 -1.92
N ASP A 12 2.06 9.84 -1.85
CA ASP A 12 2.83 9.78 -0.61
C ASP A 12 2.96 11.16 0.04
N ARG A 13 3.04 12.22 -0.78
CA ARG A 13 3.06 13.60 -0.28
C ARG A 13 1.76 13.95 0.44
N ARG A 14 0.60 13.74 -0.20
CA ARG A 14 -0.70 13.94 0.47
C ARG A 14 -0.83 13.08 1.71
N PHE A 15 -0.35 11.84 1.67
CA PHE A 15 -0.35 10.98 2.83
C PHE A 15 0.37 11.61 4.02
N HIS A 16 1.61 12.07 3.84
CA HIS A 16 2.39 12.65 4.94
C HIS A 16 1.93 14.05 5.35
N GLU A 17 1.51 14.90 4.40
CA GLU A 17 1.16 16.31 4.68
C GLU A 17 -0.29 16.51 5.17
N GLU A 18 -1.21 15.63 4.76
CA GLU A 18 -2.64 15.78 5.05
C GLU A 18 -3.18 14.64 5.90
N THR A 19 -2.99 13.39 5.45
CA THR A 19 -3.64 12.22 6.05
C THR A 19 -3.02 11.80 7.37
N VAL A 20 -1.69 11.78 7.48
CA VAL A 20 -0.97 11.47 8.73
C VAL A 20 -1.37 12.42 9.87
N PRO A 21 -1.38 13.76 9.69
CA PRO A 21 -1.88 14.67 10.71
C PRO A 21 -3.35 14.40 11.10
N ARG A 22 -4.23 14.03 10.17
CA ARG A 22 -5.61 13.63 10.50
C ARG A 22 -5.66 12.35 11.34
N LEU A 23 -4.90 11.31 10.94
CA LEU A 23 -4.81 10.04 11.68
C LEU A 23 -4.29 10.26 13.10
N ARG A 24 -3.38 11.22 13.31
CA ARG A 24 -2.87 11.60 14.63
C ARG A 24 -3.79 12.53 15.42
N GLY A 25 -4.94 12.93 14.87
CA GLY A 25 -5.85 13.89 15.49
C GLY A 25 -5.28 15.30 15.60
N GLU A 26 -4.30 15.65 14.76
CA GLU A 26 -3.72 16.99 14.63
C GLU A 26 -4.53 17.86 13.64
N LYS A 27 -5.29 17.22 12.75
CA LYS A 27 -6.25 17.84 11.83
C LYS A 27 -7.61 17.16 11.97
N ALA A 28 -8.70 17.92 11.84
CA ALA A 28 -10.06 17.40 11.85
C ALA A 28 -10.40 16.59 10.57
N GLY A 29 -11.50 15.84 10.61
CA GLY A 29 -12.09 15.16 9.44
C GLY A 29 -12.01 13.63 9.50
N LEU A 30 -11.44 13.06 10.55
CA LEU A 30 -11.37 11.60 10.72
C LEU A 30 -12.73 11.00 11.08
N GLU A 31 -13.61 11.79 11.71
CA GLU A 31 -14.98 11.42 12.08
C GLU A 31 -15.86 11.17 10.84
N GLU A 32 -15.70 11.97 9.78
CA GLU A 32 -16.42 11.76 8.52
C GLU A 32 -15.98 10.46 7.84
N HIS A 33 -14.67 10.21 7.81
CA HIS A 33 -14.11 8.95 7.31
C HIS A 33 -14.65 7.77 8.12
N HIS A 34 -14.68 7.90 9.43
CA HIS A 34 -15.18 6.85 10.33
C HIS A 34 -16.66 6.56 10.10
N ALA A 35 -17.51 7.58 10.01
CA ALA A 35 -18.92 7.40 9.73
C ALA A 35 -19.15 6.69 8.38
N ARG A 36 -18.37 7.04 7.34
CA ARG A 36 -18.41 6.35 6.05
C ARG A 36 -17.92 4.91 6.15
N PHE A 37 -16.81 4.67 6.85
CA PHE A 37 -16.24 3.34 7.07
C PHE A 37 -17.24 2.39 7.76
N LEU A 38 -17.90 2.85 8.82
CA LEU A 38 -18.96 2.09 9.47
C LEU A 38 -20.10 1.79 8.50
N LYS A 39 -20.55 2.77 7.72
CA LYS A 39 -21.65 2.58 6.77
C LYS A 39 -21.33 1.59 5.65
N THR A 40 -20.12 1.62 5.10
CA THR A 40 -19.80 0.89 3.86
C THR A 40 -18.97 -0.37 4.05
N SER A 41 -18.18 -0.44 5.12
CA SER A 41 -17.20 -1.50 5.31
C SER A 41 -17.49 -2.33 6.55
N MET A 42 -17.90 -1.69 7.66
CA MET A 42 -18.00 -2.34 8.98
C MET A 42 -19.21 -1.84 9.80
N PRO A 43 -20.46 -2.15 9.40
CA PRO A 43 -21.69 -1.60 10.02
C PRO A 43 -21.96 -2.07 11.45
N ARG A 44 -21.23 -3.07 11.93
CA ARG A 44 -21.33 -3.61 13.30
C ARG A 44 -20.12 -3.29 14.16
N CYS A 45 -19.21 -2.45 13.67
CA CYS A 45 -18.06 -2.02 14.45
C CYS A 45 -18.47 -0.91 15.43
N ASP A 46 -17.99 -1.01 16.66
CA ASP A 46 -18.26 -0.09 17.77
C ASP A 46 -16.97 0.59 18.26
N ILE A 47 -15.89 0.59 17.47
CA ILE A 47 -14.67 1.32 17.81
C ILE A 47 -14.87 2.80 17.56
N GLY A 48 -14.49 3.65 18.52
CA GLY A 48 -14.49 5.09 18.32
C GLY A 48 -13.23 5.61 17.64
N VAL A 49 -13.30 6.76 16.97
CA VAL A 49 -12.11 7.49 16.51
C VAL A 49 -11.18 7.82 17.68
N ASP A 50 -11.75 8.14 18.85
CA ASP A 50 -11.02 8.41 20.08
C ASP A 50 -10.19 7.21 20.59
N GLU A 51 -10.57 5.98 20.24
CA GLU A 51 -9.79 4.78 20.53
C GLU A 51 -8.66 4.56 19.51
N MET A 52 -8.86 4.98 18.26
CA MET A 52 -7.90 4.75 17.17
C MET A 52 -6.76 5.78 17.15
N ILE A 53 -7.06 7.07 17.40
CA ILE A 53 -6.06 8.15 17.39
C ILE A 53 -4.87 7.86 18.33
N PRO A 54 -5.06 7.42 19.59
CA PRO A 54 -3.96 7.07 20.48
C PRO A 54 -3.04 5.99 19.92
N VAL A 55 -3.58 5.05 19.13
CA VAL A 55 -2.80 4.01 18.45
C VAL A 55 -2.02 4.62 17.28
N PHE A 56 -2.67 5.41 16.43
CA PHE A 56 -2.01 6.08 15.30
C PHE A 56 -0.89 7.04 15.71
N ARG A 57 -0.99 7.68 16.87
CA ARG A 57 0.08 8.54 17.42
C ARG A 57 1.37 7.80 17.80
N GLN A 58 1.28 6.49 18.02
CA GLN A 58 2.45 5.68 18.40
C GLN A 58 3.29 5.27 17.20
N PHE A 59 2.77 5.42 15.98
CA PHE A 59 3.49 5.07 14.77
C PHE A 59 4.63 6.05 14.44
N SER A 60 5.66 5.53 13.78
CA SER A 60 6.73 6.31 13.18
C SER A 60 6.19 7.39 12.22
N ALA A 61 7.02 8.38 11.88
CA ALA A 61 6.63 9.48 10.99
C ALA A 61 6.16 9.00 9.61
N ASP A 62 6.76 7.92 9.12
CA ASP A 62 6.39 7.29 7.86
C ASP A 62 5.21 6.30 8.00
N PHE A 63 4.68 6.09 9.20
CA PHE A 63 3.60 5.15 9.54
C PHE A 63 3.90 3.66 9.32
N THR A 64 5.15 3.26 9.08
CA THR A 64 5.49 1.85 8.82
C THR A 64 5.80 1.04 10.07
N ARG A 65 6.17 1.70 11.18
CA ARG A 65 6.68 1.04 12.41
C ARG A 65 5.88 1.47 13.64
N HIS A 66 5.70 0.52 14.56
CA HIS A 66 5.11 0.77 15.88
C HIS A 66 6.11 0.32 16.96
N PRO A 67 6.70 1.23 17.77
CA PRO A 67 7.76 0.89 18.73
C PRO A 67 7.37 -0.20 19.72
N GLY A 68 6.13 -0.18 20.22
CA GLY A 68 5.63 -1.23 21.12
C GLY A 68 5.50 -2.59 20.43
N TYR A 69 5.31 -2.62 19.10
CA TYR A 69 5.25 -3.87 18.35
C TYR A 69 6.65 -4.39 18.06
N ASP A 70 7.57 -3.50 17.68
CA ASP A 70 8.98 -3.82 17.49
C ASP A 70 9.58 -4.43 18.76
N ALA A 71 9.38 -3.80 19.92
CA ALA A 71 9.85 -4.31 21.20
C ALA A 71 9.23 -5.67 21.57
N LEU A 72 7.98 -5.92 21.15
CA LEU A 72 7.33 -7.21 21.35
C LEU A 72 7.96 -8.30 20.46
N LEU A 73 8.26 -7.97 19.20
CA LEU A 73 8.89 -8.90 18.26
C LEU A 73 10.33 -9.24 18.62
N GLU A 74 11.06 -8.31 19.25
CA GLU A 74 12.38 -8.60 19.83
C GLU A 74 12.33 -9.69 20.92
N GLN A 75 11.21 -9.78 21.65
CA GLN A 75 11.02 -10.79 22.70
C GLN A 75 10.40 -12.08 22.14
N ASP A 76 9.49 -11.95 21.19
CA ASP A 76 8.77 -13.06 20.57
C ASP A 76 8.50 -12.74 19.09
N ARG A 77 9.33 -13.28 18.21
CA ARG A 77 9.25 -13.08 16.75
C ARG A 77 7.93 -13.56 16.12
N HIS A 78 7.12 -14.33 16.84
CA HIS A 78 5.82 -14.81 16.38
C HIS A 78 4.67 -14.00 17.00
N ALA A 79 4.99 -12.96 17.77
CA ALA A 79 4.01 -12.09 18.36
C ALA A 79 3.28 -11.24 17.32
N THR A 80 2.09 -10.84 17.72
CA THR A 80 1.06 -10.32 16.84
C THR A 80 0.69 -8.92 17.30
N PHE A 81 0.37 -8.02 16.38
CA PHE A 81 0.01 -6.65 16.75
C PHE A 81 -1.23 -6.62 17.69
N GLU A 82 -2.12 -7.59 17.54
CA GLU A 82 -3.29 -7.82 18.40
C GLU A 82 -2.94 -7.93 19.89
N ARG A 83 -1.75 -8.47 20.24
CA ARG A 83 -1.33 -8.61 21.65
C ARG A 83 -1.19 -7.28 22.38
N ILE A 84 -0.85 -6.22 21.67
CA ILE A 84 -0.74 -4.86 22.23
C ILE A 84 -1.98 -4.01 21.91
N HIS A 85 -2.67 -4.32 20.82
CA HIS A 85 -3.91 -3.64 20.42
C HIS A 85 -4.97 -4.69 20.07
N PRO A 86 -5.78 -5.17 21.04
CA PRO A 86 -6.76 -6.24 20.81
C PRO A 86 -7.84 -5.95 19.76
N ARG A 87 -7.99 -4.68 19.37
CA ARG A 87 -8.91 -4.21 18.34
C ARG A 87 -8.21 -3.90 17.01
N GLU A 88 -6.97 -4.37 16.82
CA GLU A 88 -6.13 -4.02 15.66
C GLU A 88 -6.84 -4.26 14.32
N PHE A 89 -7.62 -5.33 14.22
CA PHE A 89 -8.36 -5.64 13.01
C PHE A 89 -9.18 -4.44 12.50
N TYR A 90 -9.90 -3.75 13.41
CA TYR A 90 -10.70 -2.58 13.04
C TYR A 90 -9.82 -1.38 12.70
N ILE A 91 -8.73 -1.19 13.44
CA ILE A 91 -7.75 -0.11 13.23
C ILE A 91 -7.11 -0.25 11.85
N ARG A 92 -6.69 -1.46 11.48
CA ARG A 92 -6.10 -1.81 10.20
C ARG A 92 -7.09 -1.61 9.06
N ARG A 93 -8.31 -2.14 9.17
CA ARG A 93 -9.36 -1.95 8.15
C ARG A 93 -9.75 -0.48 7.98
N PHE A 94 -9.74 0.30 9.06
CA PHE A 94 -9.97 1.73 8.98
C PHE A 94 -8.81 2.46 8.30
N PHE A 95 -7.56 2.11 8.62
CA PHE A 95 -6.38 2.67 7.95
C PHE A 95 -6.38 2.37 6.44
N GLU A 96 -6.65 1.11 6.05
CA GLU A 96 -6.86 0.71 4.66
C GLU A 96 -7.92 1.60 3.98
N PHE A 97 -9.07 1.80 4.64
CA PHE A 97 -10.15 2.63 4.14
C PHE A 97 -9.75 4.09 3.93
N VAL A 98 -9.01 4.68 4.88
CA VAL A 98 -8.54 6.06 4.77
C VAL A 98 -7.54 6.21 3.64
N LEU A 99 -6.57 5.29 3.51
CA LEU A 99 -5.57 5.33 2.44
C LEU A 99 -6.22 5.35 1.05
N PHE A 100 -7.13 4.40 0.79
CA PHE A 100 -7.81 4.31 -0.51
C PHE A 100 -8.91 5.36 -0.72
N SER A 101 -9.32 6.08 0.33
CA SER A 101 -10.25 7.21 0.18
C SER A 101 -9.53 8.51 -0.17
N GLU A 102 -8.28 8.69 0.27
CA GLU A 102 -7.62 10.01 0.22
C GLU A 102 -6.32 10.02 -0.59
N CYS A 103 -5.57 8.92 -0.59
CA CYS A 103 -4.17 8.92 -1.05
C CYS A 103 -3.87 7.88 -2.13
N ALA A 104 -4.60 6.78 -2.20
CA ALA A 104 -4.28 5.68 -3.10
C ALA A 104 -5.46 5.36 -4.02
N ASN A 105 -5.17 5.09 -5.28
CA ASN A 105 -6.19 4.63 -6.22
C ASN A 105 -6.48 3.15 -5.97
N PHE A 106 -7.71 2.84 -5.59
CA PHE A 106 -8.12 1.44 -5.50
C PHE A 106 -8.16 0.81 -6.90
N PHE A 107 -8.77 1.51 -7.86
CA PHE A 107 -8.65 1.25 -9.29
C PHE A 107 -8.08 2.47 -10.03
N PRO A 108 -7.33 2.24 -11.12
CA PRO A 108 -6.79 0.96 -11.55
C PRO A 108 -5.58 0.55 -10.70
N TYR A 109 -5.24 -0.74 -10.75
CA TYR A 109 -4.05 -1.28 -10.08
C TYR A 109 -3.28 -2.22 -11.00
N PHE A 110 -1.97 -2.34 -10.75
CA PHE A 110 -1.13 -3.32 -11.42
C PHE A 110 -1.23 -4.68 -10.72
N LYS A 111 -1.52 -5.73 -11.48
CA LYS A 111 -1.65 -7.10 -10.98
C LYS A 111 -0.28 -7.71 -10.72
N MET A 112 0.12 -7.81 -9.45
CA MET A 112 1.41 -8.40 -9.07
C MET A 112 1.42 -9.93 -9.23
N GLY A 113 0.26 -10.57 -9.05
CA GLY A 113 0.12 -12.03 -9.13
C GLY A 113 0.51 -12.76 -7.83
N TYR A 114 0.39 -14.08 -7.83
CA TYR A 114 0.53 -14.91 -6.62
C TYR A 114 1.94 -14.88 -6.01
N ARG A 115 2.98 -14.84 -6.86
CA ARG A 115 4.38 -14.85 -6.42
C ARG A 115 4.97 -13.46 -6.24
N LEU A 116 4.13 -12.41 -6.23
CA LEU A 116 4.56 -11.02 -6.19
C LEU A 116 5.57 -10.75 -7.33
N PHE A 117 6.46 -9.78 -7.15
CA PHE A 117 7.56 -9.55 -8.08
C PHE A 117 8.65 -10.63 -8.01
N HIS A 118 8.76 -11.40 -6.92
CA HIS A 118 9.74 -12.46 -6.80
C HIS A 118 9.61 -13.54 -7.90
N GLY A 119 8.42 -13.68 -8.49
CA GLY A 119 8.18 -14.63 -9.58
C GLY A 119 8.83 -14.24 -10.90
N ALA A 120 8.88 -12.94 -11.22
CA ALA A 120 9.10 -12.45 -12.59
C ALA A 120 10.11 -11.30 -12.69
N VAL A 121 10.22 -10.46 -11.65
CA VAL A 121 11.09 -9.28 -11.63
C VAL A 121 12.40 -9.61 -10.92
N GLY A 122 13.48 -9.40 -11.66
CA GLY A 122 14.86 -9.42 -11.18
C GLY A 122 15.45 -8.02 -11.16
N VAL A 123 16.61 -7.92 -10.54
CA VAL A 123 17.45 -6.72 -10.52
C VAL A 123 18.84 -7.12 -11.00
N LYS A 124 19.49 -6.24 -11.78
CA LYS A 124 20.87 -6.46 -12.24
C LYS A 124 21.81 -6.75 -11.08
N GLU A 125 22.76 -7.65 -11.32
CA GLU A 125 23.76 -8.04 -10.34
C GLU A 125 24.56 -6.82 -9.84
N GLY A 126 24.74 -6.72 -8.53
CA GLY A 126 25.46 -5.62 -7.88
C GLY A 126 24.60 -4.42 -7.48
N ASP A 127 23.35 -4.31 -7.94
CA ASP A 127 22.45 -3.23 -7.54
C ASP A 127 21.60 -3.62 -6.31
N THR A 128 22.23 -3.55 -5.14
CA THR A 128 21.60 -3.90 -3.87
C THR A 128 20.49 -2.94 -3.49
N ALA A 129 20.63 -1.65 -3.79
CA ALA A 129 19.63 -0.65 -3.46
C ALA A 129 18.30 -0.91 -4.19
N MET A 130 18.34 -1.20 -5.49
CA MET A 130 17.12 -1.53 -6.24
C MET A 130 16.56 -2.91 -5.84
N SER A 131 17.44 -3.85 -5.48
CA SER A 131 17.03 -5.14 -4.93
C SER A 131 16.22 -4.96 -3.64
N ASP A 132 16.68 -4.10 -2.73
CA ASP A 132 15.99 -3.80 -1.47
C ASP A 132 14.62 -3.15 -1.71
N LEU A 133 14.51 -2.21 -2.66
CA LEU A 133 13.23 -1.58 -3.01
C LEU A 133 12.22 -2.60 -3.58
N VAL A 134 12.66 -3.49 -4.48
CA VAL A 134 11.78 -4.54 -5.04
C VAL A 134 11.35 -5.54 -3.97
N LEU A 135 12.27 -5.91 -3.07
CA LEU A 135 11.97 -6.78 -1.93
C LEU A 135 10.97 -6.13 -0.98
N HIS A 136 11.20 -4.88 -0.59
CA HIS A 136 10.29 -4.12 0.25
C HIS A 136 8.90 -4.00 -0.39
N LEU A 137 8.83 -3.70 -1.70
CA LEU A 137 7.54 -3.61 -2.39
C LEU A 137 6.79 -4.96 -2.46
N SER A 138 7.52 -6.07 -2.49
CA SER A 138 6.94 -7.42 -2.55
C SER A 138 6.50 -7.93 -1.17
N HIS A 139 7.37 -7.83 -0.18
CA HIS A 139 7.23 -8.52 1.09
C HIS A 139 6.90 -7.58 2.25
N GLY A 140 7.19 -6.29 2.10
CA GLY A 140 7.21 -5.33 3.18
C GLY A 140 8.34 -5.60 4.17
N GLY A 141 8.25 -4.96 5.34
CA GLY A 141 9.11 -5.27 6.48
C GLY A 141 8.54 -6.41 7.32
N ASP A 142 9.42 -7.17 7.96
CA ASP A 142 9.07 -8.32 8.83
C ASP A 142 8.14 -7.95 10.01
N ASN A 143 8.00 -6.66 10.32
CA ASN A 143 7.26 -6.13 11.47
C ASN A 143 6.08 -5.24 11.06
N ASN A 144 5.49 -5.46 9.88
CA ASN A 144 4.42 -4.59 9.38
C ASN A 144 3.08 -4.85 10.11
N PRO A 145 2.57 -3.91 10.94
CA PRO A 145 1.31 -4.09 11.67
C PRO A 145 0.06 -3.90 10.79
N TRP A 146 0.22 -3.44 9.55
CA TRP A 146 -0.87 -3.26 8.59
C TRP A 146 -1.16 -4.51 7.78
N ARG A 147 -0.46 -5.60 8.06
CA ARG A 147 -0.63 -6.89 7.42
C ARG A 147 -0.87 -7.97 8.46
N TRP A 148 -1.92 -8.77 8.24
CA TRP A 148 -2.26 -9.88 9.10
C TRP A 148 -2.73 -11.08 8.27
N ASP A 149 -2.20 -12.27 8.56
CA ASP A 149 -2.57 -13.53 7.92
C ASP A 149 -2.54 -13.47 6.37
N GLY A 150 -1.58 -12.73 5.82
CA GLY A 150 -1.43 -12.54 4.37
C GLY A 150 -2.17 -11.32 3.80
N ASP A 151 -3.13 -10.75 4.53
CA ASP A 151 -4.03 -9.68 4.09
C ASP A 151 -3.57 -8.29 4.55
N GLY A 152 -3.89 -7.25 3.78
CA GLY A 152 -3.71 -5.86 4.17
C GLY A 152 -2.66 -5.12 3.35
N ILE A 153 -2.20 -3.98 3.85
CA ILE A 153 -1.15 -3.18 3.22
C ILE A 153 0.20 -3.82 3.52
N ARG A 154 0.98 -4.14 2.48
CA ARG A 154 2.31 -4.77 2.61
C ARG A 154 3.42 -3.75 2.77
N SER A 155 3.39 -2.70 1.95
CA SER A 155 4.42 -1.66 1.92
C SER A 155 4.01 -0.54 0.98
N TRP A 156 4.78 0.55 1.03
CA TRP A 156 4.72 1.61 0.06
C TRP A 156 6.12 2.14 -0.25
N LEU A 157 6.24 2.76 -1.41
CA LEU A 157 7.39 3.54 -1.86
C LEU A 157 6.95 4.98 -2.09
N SER A 158 7.78 5.93 -1.67
CA SER A 158 7.64 7.35 -2.00
C SER A 158 7.85 7.62 -3.49
N ALA A 159 7.39 8.77 -3.98
CA ALA A 159 7.64 9.18 -5.36
C ALA A 159 9.14 9.22 -5.71
N ARG A 160 9.98 9.57 -4.73
CA ARG A 160 11.44 9.57 -4.88
C ARG A 160 12.00 8.16 -5.09
N GLU A 161 11.54 7.19 -4.31
CA GLU A 161 11.99 5.79 -4.42
C GLU A 161 11.50 5.15 -5.72
N VAL A 162 10.26 5.43 -6.13
CA VAL A 162 9.72 4.97 -7.41
C VAL A 162 10.55 5.53 -8.58
N LYS A 163 10.87 6.84 -8.54
CA LYS A 163 11.73 7.46 -9.54
C LYS A 163 13.12 6.83 -9.56
N ALA A 164 13.73 6.56 -8.40
CA ALA A 164 15.02 5.89 -8.33
C ALA A 164 14.96 4.49 -8.96
N LEU A 165 13.90 3.74 -8.68
CA LEU A 165 13.65 2.42 -9.26
C LEU A 165 13.52 2.48 -10.78
N ASN A 166 12.72 3.40 -11.29
CA ASN A 166 12.48 3.58 -12.72
C ASN A 166 13.74 4.02 -13.47
N ASP A 167 14.46 5.02 -12.95
CA ASP A 167 15.62 5.61 -13.62
C ASP A 167 16.88 4.73 -13.56
N SER A 168 16.92 3.75 -12.64
CA SER A 168 18.06 2.84 -12.48
C SER A 168 18.37 2.05 -13.76
N GLY A 169 17.34 1.72 -14.54
CA GLY A 169 17.44 0.73 -15.61
C GLY A 169 17.88 -0.65 -15.12
N SER A 170 17.76 -0.95 -13.83
CA SER A 170 18.23 -2.19 -13.19
C SER A 170 17.19 -3.29 -13.14
N ILE A 171 15.92 -2.96 -13.37
CA ILE A 171 14.83 -3.93 -13.44
C ILE A 171 14.99 -4.80 -14.69
N VAL A 172 15.05 -6.11 -14.51
CA VAL A 172 15.22 -7.11 -15.57
C VAL A 172 14.28 -8.30 -15.34
N PRO A 173 13.86 -9.03 -16.38
CA PRO A 173 13.11 -10.26 -16.18
C PRO A 173 13.99 -11.37 -15.57
N ARG A 174 13.42 -12.19 -14.67
CA ARG A 174 14.12 -13.34 -14.09
C ARG A 174 14.31 -14.47 -15.10
N LYS A 175 13.35 -14.61 -16.02
CA LYS A 175 13.38 -15.56 -17.13
C LYS A 175 12.87 -14.88 -18.39
N GLU A 176 13.20 -15.44 -19.55
CA GLU A 176 12.75 -14.90 -20.84
C GLU A 176 11.21 -14.81 -20.94
N GLU A 177 10.48 -15.78 -20.37
CA GLU A 177 9.00 -15.80 -20.32
C GLU A 177 8.39 -14.63 -19.53
N ASP A 178 9.17 -13.98 -18.66
CA ASP A 178 8.71 -12.86 -17.82
C ASP A 178 8.88 -11.49 -18.50
N ALA A 179 9.47 -11.44 -19.70
CA ALA A 179 9.83 -10.20 -20.37
C ALA A 179 8.63 -9.25 -20.55
N ASP A 180 7.50 -9.76 -21.02
CA ASP A 180 6.29 -8.94 -21.25
C ASP A 180 5.72 -8.39 -19.93
N TYR A 181 5.73 -9.19 -18.87
CA TYR A 181 5.30 -8.74 -17.54
C TYR A 181 6.20 -7.61 -17.02
N VAL A 182 7.52 -7.75 -17.18
CA VAL A 182 8.47 -6.71 -16.76
C VAL A 182 8.32 -5.45 -17.61
N GLN A 183 8.08 -5.57 -18.91
CA GLN A 183 7.79 -4.40 -19.76
C GLN A 183 6.53 -3.67 -19.31
N ASP A 184 5.47 -4.38 -18.98
CA ASP A 184 4.25 -3.79 -18.44
C ASP A 184 4.49 -3.10 -17.08
N PHE A 185 5.31 -3.70 -16.21
CA PHE A 185 5.70 -3.09 -14.95
C PHE A 185 6.54 -1.82 -15.16
N LEU A 186 7.49 -1.83 -16.10
CA LEU A 186 8.29 -0.65 -16.45
C LEU A 186 7.42 0.48 -17.02
N ARG A 187 6.44 0.17 -17.88
CA ARG A 187 5.45 1.17 -18.36
C ARG A 187 4.62 1.74 -17.22
N PHE A 188 4.21 0.90 -16.28
CA PHE A 188 3.50 1.34 -15.08
C PHE A 188 4.37 2.29 -14.24
N LEU A 189 5.64 1.93 -13.98
CA LEU A 189 6.60 2.79 -13.28
C LEU A 189 6.84 4.13 -13.98
N ASP A 190 6.93 4.14 -15.31
CA ASP A 190 7.12 5.35 -16.10
C ASP A 190 5.94 6.33 -15.93
N VAL A 191 4.70 5.82 -15.98
CA VAL A 191 3.51 6.64 -15.71
C VAL A 191 3.53 7.22 -14.30
N VAL A 192 3.78 6.38 -13.30
CA VAL A 192 3.80 6.80 -11.88
C VAL A 192 4.91 7.83 -11.63
N THR A 193 6.08 7.62 -12.21
CA THR A 193 7.23 8.53 -12.11
C THR A 193 6.97 9.88 -12.77
N LYS A 194 6.40 9.89 -13.99
CA LYS A 194 6.05 11.13 -14.71
C LYS A 194 5.07 12.02 -13.95
N ASN A 195 4.24 11.41 -13.12
CA ASN A 195 3.25 12.10 -12.30
C ASN A 195 3.73 12.39 -10.88
N ASN A 196 4.99 12.06 -10.55
CA ASN A 196 5.60 12.25 -9.23
C ASN A 196 4.77 11.60 -8.10
N LEU A 197 4.43 10.33 -8.30
CA LEU A 197 3.63 9.52 -7.38
C LEU A 197 4.44 8.35 -6.82
N GLY A 198 4.04 7.89 -5.65
CA GLY A 198 4.50 6.68 -5.00
C GLY A 198 3.70 5.43 -5.41
N LEU A 199 4.04 4.33 -4.76
CA LEU A 199 3.40 3.04 -4.93
C LEU A 199 2.96 2.44 -3.59
N LEU A 200 1.83 1.74 -3.57
CA LEU A 200 1.30 1.03 -2.40
C LEU A 200 1.01 -0.43 -2.77
N SER A 201 1.68 -1.36 -2.11
CA SER A 201 1.49 -2.81 -2.28
C SER A 201 0.50 -3.32 -1.25
N ALA A 202 -0.47 -4.12 -1.69
CA ALA A 202 -1.52 -4.65 -0.83
C ALA A 202 -1.92 -6.09 -1.24
N ALA A 203 -2.61 -6.78 -0.33
CA ALA A 203 -3.18 -8.09 -0.60
C ALA A 203 -4.60 -8.23 -0.02
N ASN A 204 -5.48 -8.85 -0.79
CA ASN A 204 -6.82 -9.25 -0.36
C ASN A 204 -7.63 -8.10 0.27
N ILE A 205 -7.48 -6.87 -0.24
CA ILE A 205 -8.28 -5.72 0.20
C ILE A 205 -9.68 -5.81 -0.40
N ASN A 206 -10.70 -5.59 0.43
CA ASN A 206 -12.09 -5.57 -0.03
C ASN A 206 -12.32 -4.36 -0.96
N SER A 207 -12.77 -4.62 -2.19
CA SER A 207 -13.05 -3.59 -3.19
C SER A 207 -14.40 -2.91 -3.02
N ASP A 208 -15.37 -3.56 -2.36
CA ASP A 208 -16.75 -3.06 -2.26
C ASP A 208 -16.86 -1.62 -1.75
N PRO A 209 -16.08 -1.17 -0.74
CA PRO A 209 -16.15 0.21 -0.27
C PRO A 209 -15.67 1.24 -1.30
N PHE A 210 -14.90 0.84 -2.31
CA PHE A 210 -14.23 1.73 -3.25
C PHE A 210 -14.83 1.69 -4.66
N LYS A 211 -15.73 0.74 -4.92
CA LYS A 211 -16.41 0.65 -6.21
C LYS A 211 -17.21 1.92 -6.53
N ASN A 212 -17.18 2.34 -7.79
CA ASN A 212 -17.86 3.51 -8.33
C ASN A 212 -17.47 4.82 -7.64
N ARG A 213 -16.29 4.89 -7.02
CA ARG A 213 -15.77 6.12 -6.43
C ARG A 213 -14.73 6.73 -7.34
N ALA A 214 -14.76 8.06 -7.44
CA ALA A 214 -13.70 8.79 -8.09
C ALA A 214 -12.38 8.50 -7.36
N PRO A 215 -11.33 8.08 -8.08
CA PRO A 215 -10.01 7.85 -7.49
C PRO A 215 -9.44 9.15 -6.91
N PRO A 216 -8.80 9.10 -5.73
CA PRO A 216 -8.25 10.29 -5.08
C PRO A 216 -7.08 10.93 -5.85
N VAL A 217 -6.36 10.12 -6.63
CA VAL A 217 -5.33 10.57 -7.56
C VAL A 217 -5.96 10.63 -8.96
N ARG A 218 -5.98 11.82 -9.59
CA ARG A 218 -6.71 12.09 -10.85
C ARG A 218 -6.34 11.08 -11.94
N ASP A 219 -7.27 10.17 -12.22
CA ASP A 219 -7.02 8.94 -12.96
C ASP A 219 -7.25 9.03 -14.47
N GLU A 220 -8.15 9.91 -14.92
CA GLU A 220 -8.57 9.97 -16.32
C GLU A 220 -7.43 10.35 -17.29
N ASP A 221 -6.49 11.18 -16.84
CA ASP A 221 -5.32 11.57 -17.63
C ASP A 221 -4.13 10.64 -17.43
N LEU A 222 -4.04 9.97 -16.29
CA LEU A 222 -2.83 9.25 -15.89
C LEU A 222 -2.52 8.09 -16.85
N TRP A 223 -3.56 7.35 -17.26
CA TRP A 223 -3.43 6.14 -18.08
C TRP A 223 -3.86 6.34 -19.53
N LYS A 224 -4.09 7.58 -19.95
CA LYS A 224 -4.60 7.87 -21.28
C LYS A 224 -3.57 7.51 -22.34
N GLY A 225 -3.94 6.61 -23.25
CA GLY A 225 -3.05 6.12 -24.31
C GLY A 225 -1.94 5.19 -23.82
N VAL A 226 -2.04 4.68 -22.58
CA VAL A 226 -1.10 3.72 -22.01
C VAL A 226 -1.73 2.33 -22.04
N GLU A 227 -1.11 1.43 -22.79
CA GLU A 227 -1.51 0.02 -22.88
C GLU A 227 -0.61 -0.84 -21.99
N ILE A 228 -1.21 -1.36 -20.91
CA ILE A 228 -0.60 -2.29 -19.95
C ILE A 228 -1.62 -3.40 -19.71
N GLU A 229 -1.30 -4.63 -20.13
CA GLU A 229 -2.22 -5.78 -20.06
C GLU A 229 -2.48 -6.19 -18.60
N ARG A 230 -1.52 -5.95 -17.72
CA ARG A 230 -1.61 -6.28 -16.28
C ARG A 230 -2.24 -5.17 -15.44
N LEU A 231 -2.72 -4.08 -16.06
CA LEU A 231 -3.43 -2.99 -15.37
C LEU A 231 -4.93 -3.31 -15.31
N ILE A 232 -5.42 -3.59 -14.11
CA ILE A 232 -6.84 -3.87 -13.88
C ILE A 232 -7.58 -2.57 -13.63
N ARG A 233 -8.62 -2.32 -14.42
CA ARG A 233 -9.51 -1.15 -14.31
C ARG A 233 -10.83 -1.59 -13.67
N GLU A 234 -11.57 -0.63 -13.12
CA GLU A 234 -12.95 -0.89 -12.70
C GLU A 234 -13.80 -1.20 -13.95
N GLU A 235 -14.57 -2.30 -13.89
CA GLU A 235 -15.49 -2.75 -14.96
C GLU A 235 -16.86 -2.08 -14.85
#